data_AF-A0A8B8G6M2-F1
#
_entry.id   AF-A0A8B8G6M2-F1
#
_cell.length_a   1.000
_cell.length_b   1.000
_cell.length_c   1.000
_cell.angle_alpha   90.00
_cell.angle_beta   90.00
_cell.angle_gamma   90.00
#
_symmetry.space_group_name_H-M   'P 1'
#
loop_
_entity.id
_entity.type
_entity.pdbx_description
1 polymer ?
#
loop_
_entity_poly.entity_id
_entity_poly.type
_entity_poly.pdbx_seq_one_letter_code
_entity_poly.pdbx_strand_id
1 'polypeptide(L)'
;MDTSKINLVIDVIDNALNDDTMLWYPLFSWAEKKTGVSRFRLLLVILCVISLNILFKVGLIFISNTVSFVYPAYQTIKILETQWPLWTFSNIQSIQWLMYWMIYSVIMILEQSLKFILVLVPFYQLIKAVFLVWCFLPIKNNGSIFIYSVYLIRSHDYD
;
A
#
# COMPACT_ATOMS: atom_id res chain seq x y z
N MET A 1 -36.17 10.66 15.09
CA MET A 1 -34.91 10.55 15.85
C MET A 1 -34.87 11.75 16.77
N ASP A 2 -35.07 11.52 18.07
CA ASP A 2 -35.31 12.61 19.03
C ASP A 2 -34.09 13.53 19.15
N THR A 3 -34.28 14.80 18.78
CA THR A 3 -33.26 15.86 18.90
C THR A 3 -32.76 16.03 20.34
N SER A 4 -33.58 15.69 21.33
CA SER A 4 -33.21 15.71 22.75
C SER A 4 -32.07 14.73 23.08
N LYS A 5 -32.08 13.53 22.50
CA LYS A 5 -31.01 12.54 22.72
C LYS A 5 -29.69 12.97 22.09
N ILE A 6 -29.76 13.60 20.91
CA ILE A 6 -28.57 14.12 20.21
C ILE A 6 -27.91 15.24 21.03
N ASN A 7 -28.71 16.20 21.51
CA ASN A 7 -28.19 17.30 22.32
C ASN A 7 -27.59 16.79 23.63
N LEU A 8 -28.21 15.80 24.27
CA LEU A 8 -27.67 15.16 25.48
C LEU A 8 -26.28 14.55 25.22
N VAL A 9 -26.11 13.85 24.09
CA VAL A 9 -24.79 13.29 23.73
C VAL A 9 -23.77 14.40 23.48
N ILE A 10 -24.15 15.48 22.78
CA ILE A 10 -23.27 16.62 22.55
C ILE A 10 -22.85 17.26 23.88
N ASP A 11 -23.78 17.48 24.80
CA ASP A 11 -23.51 18.07 26.11
C ASP A 11 -22.61 17.18 26.97
N VAL A 12 -22.81 15.85 26.93
CA VAL A 12 -21.93 14.89 27.62
C VAL A 12 -20.51 14.93 27.06
N ILE A 13 -20.37 15.00 25.73
CA ILE A 13 -19.06 15.10 25.08
C ILE A 13 -18.40 16.44 25.42
N ASP A 14 -19.13 17.55 25.36
CA ASP A 14 -18.57 18.87 25.66
C ASP A 14 -18.13 19.00 27.13
N ASN A 15 -18.92 18.44 28.05
CA ASN A 15 -18.55 18.33 29.47
C ASN A 15 -17.30 17.46 29.67
N ALA A 16 -17.19 16.32 28.97
CA ALA A 16 -16.01 15.46 29.05
C ALA A 16 -14.75 16.09 28.43
N LEU A 17 -14.89 16.93 27.40
CA LEU A 17 -13.78 17.69 26.80
C LEU A 17 -13.28 18.85 27.66
N ASN A 18 -14.15 19.38 28.53
CA ASN A 18 -13.82 20.47 29.44
C ASN A 18 -13.37 19.99 30.82
N ASP A 19 -13.28 18.68 31.04
CA ASP A 19 -12.75 18.12 32.28
C ASP A 19 -11.23 18.34 32.37
N ASP A 20 -10.84 19.18 33.32
CA ASP A 20 -9.44 19.59 33.57
C ASP A 20 -8.55 18.42 34.05
N THR A 21 -9.16 17.32 34.51
CA THR A 21 -8.44 16.14 35.02
C THR A 21 -7.91 15.21 33.92
N MET A 22 -8.39 15.39 32.69
CA MET A 22 -8.07 14.52 31.56
C MET A 22 -6.75 14.89 30.87
N LEU A 23 -6.00 13.87 30.41
CA LEU A 23 -4.70 14.03 29.74
C LEU A 23 -4.76 14.83 28.42
N TRP A 24 -5.92 14.89 27.77
CA TRP A 24 -6.13 15.59 26.50
C TRP A 24 -6.35 17.10 26.70
N TYR A 25 -6.72 17.53 27.90
CA TYR A 25 -7.01 18.93 28.24
C TYR A 25 -5.90 19.93 27.87
N PRO A 26 -4.60 19.70 28.18
CA PRO A 26 -3.54 20.63 27.80
C PRO A 26 -3.38 20.77 26.28
N LEU A 27 -3.64 19.70 25.51
CA LEU A 27 -3.58 19.73 24.04
C LEU A 27 -4.76 20.50 23.45
N PHE A 28 -5.98 20.21 23.90
CA PHE A 28 -7.18 20.88 23.41
C PHE A 28 -7.23 22.35 23.83
N SER A 29 -6.83 22.70 25.06
CA SER A 29 -6.77 24.09 25.52
C SER A 29 -5.69 24.90 24.79
N TRP A 30 -4.54 24.30 24.47
CA TRP A 30 -3.52 24.92 23.63
C TRP A 30 -4.03 25.17 22.21
N ALA A 31 -4.69 24.16 21.62
CA ALA A 31 -5.25 24.24 20.26
C ALA A 31 -6.39 25.26 20.18
N GLU A 32 -7.27 25.32 21.18
CA GLU A 32 -8.35 26.31 21.30
C GLU A 32 -7.79 27.73 21.43
N LYS A 33 -6.78 27.95 22.28
CA LYS A 33 -6.13 29.29 22.39
C LYS A 33 -5.52 29.78 21.09
N LYS A 34 -5.03 28.87 20.23
CA LYS A 34 -4.42 29.21 18.94
C LYS A 34 -5.45 29.42 17.82
N THR A 35 -6.56 28.70 17.86
CA THR A 35 -7.55 28.69 16.77
C THR A 35 -8.81 29.51 17.06
N GLY A 36 -9.13 29.74 18.34
CA GLY A 36 -10.37 30.41 18.76
C GLY A 36 -11.64 29.60 18.51
N VAL A 37 -11.53 28.32 18.18
CA VAL A 37 -12.66 27.43 17.83
C VAL A 37 -12.99 26.52 19.02
N SER A 38 -14.28 26.26 19.26
CA SER A 38 -14.73 25.37 20.34
C SER A 38 -14.14 23.96 20.23
N ARG A 39 -13.77 23.38 21.37
CA ARG A 39 -13.09 22.07 21.45
C ARG A 39 -13.85 20.94 20.78
N PHE A 40 -15.18 20.92 20.90
CA PHE A 40 -16.05 19.97 20.20
C PHE A 40 -15.89 20.03 18.67
N ARG A 41 -15.85 21.25 18.08
CA ARG A 41 -15.63 21.44 16.65
C ARG A 41 -14.23 21.02 16.22
N LEU A 42 -13.21 21.30 17.04
CA LEU A 42 -11.84 20.84 16.79
C LEU A 42 -11.76 19.31 16.77
N LEU A 43 -12.40 18.63 17.73
CA LEU A 43 -12.47 17.17 17.75
C LEU A 43 -13.11 16.63 16.46
N LEU A 44 -14.24 17.21 16.04
CA LEU A 44 -14.92 16.83 14.80
C LEU A 44 -14.01 17.00 13.57
N VAL A 45 -13.29 18.12 13.47
CA VAL A 45 -12.35 18.36 12.37
C VAL A 45 -11.21 17.33 12.39
N ILE A 46 -10.63 17.05 13.55
CA ILE A 46 -9.56 16.05 13.70
C ILE A 46 -10.05 14.67 13.28
N LEU A 47 -11.25 14.26 13.71
CA LEU A 47 -11.86 12.99 13.31
C LEU A 47 -12.10 12.93 11.79
N CYS A 48 -12.62 14.00 11.19
CA CYS A 48 -12.81 14.07 9.75
C CYS A 48 -11.48 13.96 8.98
N VAL A 49 -10.43 14.65 9.44
CA VAL A 49 -9.10 14.60 8.83
C VAL A 49 -8.48 13.21 8.98
N ILE A 50 -8.60 12.57 10.14
CA ILE A 50 -8.10 11.20 10.37
C ILE A 50 -8.84 10.21 9.46
N SER A 51 -10.17 10.29 9.41
CA SER A 51 -11.03 9.49 8.53
C SER A 51 -10.60 9.62 7.06
N LEU A 52 -10.41 10.85 6.58
CA LEU A 52 -9.98 11.12 5.20
C LEU A 52 -8.60 10.52 4.89
N ASN A 53 -7.66 10.63 5.82
CA ASN A 53 -6.32 10.03 5.67
C ASN A 53 -6.39 8.50 5.58
N ILE A 54 -7.26 7.85 6.37
CA ILE A 54 -7.45 6.40 6.32
C ILE A 54 -8.03 5.99 4.96
N LEU A 55 -9.06 6.69 4.47
CA LEU A 55 -9.67 6.43 3.16
C LEU A 55 -8.64 6.54 2.03
N PHE A 56 -7.79 7.57 2.05
CA PHE A 56 -6.73 7.74 1.06
C PHE A 56 -5.73 6.58 1.08
N LYS A 57 -5.31 6.13 2.27
CA LYS A 57 -4.41 4.98 2.42
C LYS A 57 -5.04 3.69 1.90
N VAL A 58 -6.31 3.43 2.21
CA VAL A 58 -7.03 2.25 1.72
C VAL A 58 -7.13 2.26 0.18
N GLY A 59 -7.42 3.42 -0.42
CA GLY A 59 -7.45 3.57 -1.87
C GLY A 59 -6.10 3.23 -2.53
N LEU A 60 -4.99 3.71 -1.96
CA LEU A 60 -3.65 3.41 -2.48
C LEU A 60 -3.29 1.93 -2.37
N ILE A 61 -3.64 1.27 -1.26
CA ILE A 61 -3.43 -0.18 -1.06
C ILE A 61 -4.21 -0.97 -2.12
N PHE A 62 -5.48 -0.59 -2.34
CA PHE A 62 -6.33 -1.25 -3.31
C PHE A 62 -5.75 -1.16 -4.72
N ILE A 63 -5.40 0.05 -5.17
CA ILE A 63 -4.81 0.28 -6.50
C ILE A 63 -3.50 -0.51 -6.66
N SER A 64 -2.61 -0.44 -5.67
CA SER A 64 -1.32 -1.12 -5.70
C SER A 64 -1.46 -2.65 -5.82
N ASN A 65 -2.35 -3.24 -5.03
CA ASN A 65 -2.61 -4.68 -5.06
C ASN A 65 -3.30 -5.09 -6.38
N THR A 66 -4.25 -4.31 -6.88
CA THR A 66 -4.91 -4.58 -8.17
C THR A 66 -3.92 -4.52 -9.32
N VAL A 67 -3.08 -3.49 -9.39
CA VAL A 67 -2.07 -3.37 -10.47
C VAL A 67 -1.06 -4.51 -10.39
N SER A 68 -0.60 -4.84 -9.19
CA SER A 68 0.35 -5.95 -8.97
C SER A 68 -0.26 -7.31 -9.30
N PHE A 69 -1.58 -7.48 -9.22
CA PHE A 69 -2.22 -8.75 -9.54
C PHE A 69 -2.67 -8.85 -11.01
N VAL A 70 -3.40 -7.84 -11.49
CA VAL A 70 -4.12 -7.89 -12.78
C VAL A 70 -3.16 -7.86 -13.97
N TYR A 71 -2.12 -7.02 -13.92
CA TYR A 71 -1.16 -6.90 -15.02
C TYR A 71 -0.40 -8.22 -15.31
N PRO A 72 0.28 -8.85 -14.34
CA PRO A 72 0.97 -10.13 -14.56
C PRO A 72 0.02 -11.30 -14.81
N ALA A 73 -1.19 -11.29 -14.25
CA ALA A 73 -2.22 -12.28 -14.57
C ALA A 73 -2.62 -12.22 -16.04
N TYR A 74 -2.85 -11.01 -16.58
CA TYR A 74 -3.15 -10.80 -17.99
C TYR A 74 -2.02 -11.31 -18.90
N GLN A 75 -0.77 -10.99 -18.58
CA GLN A 75 0.39 -11.44 -19.35
C GLN A 75 0.59 -12.95 -19.29
N THR A 76 0.35 -13.56 -18.11
CA THR A 76 0.40 -15.01 -17.94
C THR A 76 -0.64 -15.70 -18.83
N ILE A 77 -1.89 -15.21 -18.84
CA ILE A 77 -2.98 -15.76 -19.68
C ILE A 77 -2.65 -15.59 -21.16
N LYS A 78 -2.18 -14.41 -21.58
CA LYS A 78 -1.79 -14.14 -22.97
C LYS A 78 -0.73 -15.12 -23.45
N ILE A 79 0.27 -15.43 -22.62
CA ILE A 79 1.30 -16.42 -22.94
C ILE A 79 0.69 -17.80 -23.11
N LEU A 80 -0.17 -18.22 -22.20
CA LEU A 80 -0.86 -19.52 -22.27
C LEU A 80 -1.72 -19.65 -23.53
N GLU A 81 -2.44 -18.60 -23.92
CA GLU A 81 -3.27 -18.59 -25.13
C GLU A 81 -2.45 -18.65 -26.43
N THR A 82 -1.28 -17.99 -26.45
CA THR A 82 -0.39 -18.00 -27.63
C THR A 82 0.46 -19.28 -27.78
N GLN A 83 0.39 -20.21 -26.81
CA GLN A 83 1.24 -21.42 -26.72
C GLN A 83 0.67 -22.68 -27.40
N TRP A 84 -0.34 -22.53 -28.26
CA TRP A 84 -0.78 -23.57 -29.18
C TRP A 84 -0.02 -23.41 -30.52
N PRO A 85 1.26 -23.84 -30.61
CA PRO A 85 1.72 -25.21 -30.41
C PRO A 85 2.81 -25.41 -29.32
N LEU A 86 2.76 -26.57 -28.66
CA LEU A 86 3.48 -26.96 -27.43
C LEU A 86 5.03 -26.80 -27.45
N TRP A 87 5.67 -26.66 -28.61
CA TRP A 87 7.13 -26.67 -28.77
C TRP A 87 7.77 -25.27 -28.94
N THR A 88 7.00 -24.18 -29.01
CA THR A 88 7.53 -22.80 -29.05
C THR A 88 7.54 -22.15 -27.67
N PHE A 89 7.79 -22.95 -26.63
CA PHE A 89 7.97 -22.42 -25.29
C PHE A 89 9.32 -21.71 -25.25
N SER A 90 9.31 -20.37 -25.40
CA SER A 90 10.44 -19.58 -24.90
C SER A 90 10.45 -19.75 -23.39
N ASN A 91 11.22 -20.74 -22.90
CA ASN A 91 11.36 -21.09 -21.48
C ASN A 91 11.55 -19.85 -20.60
N ILE A 92 12.26 -18.86 -21.14
CA ILE A 92 12.62 -17.60 -20.51
C ILE A 92 11.37 -16.79 -20.14
N GLN A 93 10.38 -16.72 -21.04
CA GLN A 93 9.19 -15.89 -20.85
C GLN A 93 8.26 -16.45 -19.78
N SER A 94 8.14 -17.78 -19.66
CA SER A 94 7.31 -18.39 -18.61
C SER A 94 8.02 -18.38 -17.25
N ILE A 95 9.34 -18.60 -17.23
CA ILE A 95 10.15 -18.55 -16.01
C ILE A 95 10.12 -17.15 -15.38
N GLN A 96 10.13 -16.07 -16.17
CA GLN A 96 10.08 -14.71 -15.63
C GLN A 96 8.79 -14.42 -14.84
N TRP A 97 7.64 -14.93 -15.28
CA TRP A 97 6.36 -14.73 -14.59
C TRP A 97 6.26 -15.60 -13.34
N LEU A 98 6.84 -16.80 -13.37
CA LEU A 98 6.92 -17.64 -12.17
C LEU A 98 7.81 -17.01 -11.10
N MET A 99 8.98 -16.47 -11.50
CA MET A 99 9.86 -15.73 -10.60
C MET A 99 9.18 -14.49 -10.03
N TYR A 100 8.36 -13.81 -10.84
CA TYR A 100 7.52 -12.73 -10.38
C TYR A 100 6.58 -13.16 -9.24
N TRP A 101 5.80 -14.23 -9.45
CA TRP A 101 4.85 -14.71 -8.44
C TRP A 101 5.55 -15.13 -7.14
N MET A 102 6.77 -15.65 -7.22
CA MET A 102 7.61 -15.96 -6.07
C MET A 102 7.99 -14.70 -5.28
N ILE A 103 8.51 -13.68 -5.96
CA ILE A 103 8.89 -12.40 -5.33
C ILE A 103 7.66 -11.70 -4.72
N TYR A 104 6.53 -11.69 -5.45
CA TYR A 104 5.27 -11.14 -4.97
C TYR A 104 4.80 -11.82 -3.68
N SER A 105 4.88 -13.15 -3.62
CA SER A 105 4.49 -13.92 -2.43
C SER A 105 5.40 -13.62 -1.23
N VAL A 106 6.72 -13.50 -1.44
CA VAL A 106 7.66 -13.12 -0.38
C VAL A 106 7.37 -11.72 0.14
N ILE A 107 7.13 -10.75 -0.75
CA ILE A 107 6.77 -9.38 -0.37
C ILE A 107 5.44 -9.35 0.41
N MET A 108 4.46 -10.16 0.01
CA MET A 108 3.18 -10.28 0.73
C MET A 108 3.36 -10.81 2.16
N ILE A 109 4.20 -11.84 2.34
CA ILE A 109 4.51 -12.41 3.66
C ILE A 109 5.25 -11.38 4.52
N LEU A 110 6.25 -10.69 3.95
CA LEU A 110 7.00 -9.64 4.64
C LEU A 110 6.10 -8.47 5.04
N GLU A 111 5.21 -8.03 4.16
CA GLU A 111 4.26 -6.96 4.46
C GLU A 111 3.31 -7.34 5.59
N GLN A 112 2.81 -8.58 5.59
CA GLN A 112 1.97 -9.09 6.68
C GLN A 112 2.74 -9.14 8.01
N SER A 113 4.03 -9.48 7.96
CA SER A 113 4.90 -9.63 9.13
C SER A 113 5.36 -8.27 9.69
N LEU A 114 5.55 -7.28 8.84
CA LEU A 114 6.11 -5.96 9.18
C LEU A 114 5.06 -4.85 9.29
N LYS A 115 3.75 -5.18 9.31
CA LYS A 115 2.67 -4.18 9.41
C LYS A 115 2.91 -3.12 10.49
N PHE A 116 3.41 -3.53 11.64
CA PHE A 116 3.71 -2.64 12.76
C PHE A 116 4.75 -1.56 12.41
N ILE A 117 5.81 -1.94 11.70
CA ILE A 117 6.88 -1.03 11.26
C ILE A 117 6.42 -0.20 10.05
N LEU A 118 5.63 -0.81 9.16
CA LEU A 118 5.14 -0.18 7.94
C LEU A 118 4.08 0.89 8.18
N VAL A 119 3.36 0.84 9.31
CA VAL A 119 2.46 1.92 9.75
C VAL A 119 3.23 3.23 10.02
N LEU A 120 4.51 3.15 10.39
CA LEU A 120 5.36 4.31 10.66
C LEU A 120 5.81 5.04 9.39
N VAL A 121 5.83 4.36 8.23
CA VAL A 121 6.34 4.91 6.97
C VAL A 121 5.17 5.41 6.10
N PRO A 122 4.83 6.71 6.12
CA PRO A 122 3.90 7.26 5.15
C PRO A 122 4.52 7.11 3.74
N PHE A 123 3.74 6.65 2.76
CA PHE A 123 4.15 6.36 1.36
C PHE A 123 4.75 4.99 1.02
N TYR A 124 4.85 4.04 1.96
CA TYR A 124 5.36 2.68 1.64
C TYR A 124 4.60 2.00 0.49
N GLN A 125 3.26 2.14 0.43
CA GLN A 125 2.43 1.53 -0.62
C GLN A 125 2.78 2.03 -2.03
N LEU A 126 3.21 3.28 -2.17
CA LEU A 126 3.68 3.84 -3.45
C LEU A 126 5.08 3.33 -3.78
N ILE A 127 5.98 3.27 -2.81
CA ILE A 127 7.35 2.75 -3.00
C ILE A 127 7.29 1.27 -3.40
N LYS A 128 6.44 0.47 -2.76
CA LYS A 128 6.17 -0.93 -3.14
C LYS A 128 5.67 -1.02 -4.58
N ALA A 129 4.68 -0.20 -4.97
CA ALA A 129 4.15 -0.20 -6.32
C ALA A 129 5.22 0.17 -7.36
N VAL A 130 6.01 1.22 -7.11
CA VAL A 130 7.10 1.66 -7.99
C VAL A 130 8.20 0.62 -8.07
N PHE A 131 8.58 0.00 -6.95
CA PHE A 131 9.59 -1.05 -6.91
C PHE A 131 9.14 -2.31 -7.67
N LEU A 132 7.90 -2.74 -7.46
CA LEU A 132 7.31 -3.86 -8.19
C LEU A 132 7.23 -3.55 -9.69
N VAL A 133 6.72 -2.38 -10.07
CA VAL A 133 6.68 -1.92 -11.47
C VAL A 133 8.08 -1.84 -12.08
N TRP A 134 9.08 -1.41 -11.33
CA TRP A 134 10.47 -1.40 -11.77
C TRP A 134 11.03 -2.81 -11.96
N CYS A 135 10.70 -3.76 -11.08
CA CYS A 135 10.98 -5.19 -11.28
C CYS A 135 10.24 -5.80 -12.49
N PHE A 136 9.19 -5.14 -13.01
CA PHE A 136 8.37 -5.62 -14.14
C PHE A 136 8.71 -5.01 -15.48
N LEU A 137 9.31 -3.80 -15.52
CA LEU A 137 9.49 -3.10 -16.78
C LEU A 137 10.55 -3.84 -17.60
N PRO A 138 10.25 -4.30 -18.83
CA PRO A 138 11.24 -4.87 -19.74
C PRO A 138 12.13 -3.75 -20.32
N ILE A 139 12.83 -3.00 -19.46
CA ILE A 139 13.85 -2.04 -19.84
C ILE A 139 15.14 -2.81 -20.09
N LYS A 140 15.94 -2.39 -21.10
CA LYS A 140 17.24 -3.00 -21.47
C LYS A 140 18.23 -3.17 -20.30
N ASN A 141 18.03 -2.45 -19.20
CA ASN A 141 18.77 -2.52 -17.92
C ASN A 141 17.96 -3.24 -16.81
N ASN A 142 17.21 -4.28 -17.18
CA ASN A 142 16.55 -5.14 -16.19
C ASN A 142 17.60 -6.01 -15.48
N GLY A 143 17.51 -6.18 -14.16
CA GLY A 143 18.39 -7.08 -13.40
C GLY A 143 18.35 -8.54 -13.91
N SER A 144 17.24 -8.92 -14.55
CA SER A 144 17.08 -10.19 -15.27
C SER A 144 18.04 -10.34 -16.48
N ILE A 145 18.34 -9.25 -17.20
CA ILE A 145 19.25 -9.25 -18.35
C ILE A 145 20.71 -9.39 -17.88
N PHE A 146 21.05 -8.82 -16.72
CA PHE A 146 22.37 -8.99 -16.11
C PHE A 146 22.64 -10.45 -15.74
N ILE A 147 21.69 -11.11 -15.06
CA ILE A 147 21.80 -12.53 -14.71
C ILE A 147 21.88 -13.40 -15.97
N TYR A 148 21.12 -13.06 -17.02
CA TYR A 148 21.14 -13.78 -18.29
C TYR A 148 22.50 -13.69 -19.01
N SER A 149 23.15 -12.52 -18.99
CA SER A 149 24.49 -12.36 -19.57
C SER A 149 25.57 -13.16 -18.82
N VAL A 150 25.48 -13.27 -17.49
CA VAL A 150 26.48 -14.01 -16.69
C VAL A 150 26.39 -15.52 -16.91
N TYR A 151 25.19 -16.07 -17.06
CA TYR A 151 25.02 -17.52 -17.27
C TYR A 151 25.29 -17.96 -18.72
N LEU A 152 24.94 -17.15 -19.73
CA LEU A 152 25.19 -17.51 -21.13
C LEU A 152 26.66 -17.34 -21.54
N ILE A 153 27.38 -16.34 -21.02
CA ILE A 153 28.82 -16.18 -21.31
C ILE A 153 29.61 -17.39 -20.78
N ARG A 154 29.21 -17.96 -19.63
CA ARG A 154 29.88 -19.14 -19.08
C ARG A 154 29.62 -20.44 -19.86
N SER A 155 28.49 -20.55 -20.57
CA SER A 155 28.16 -21.77 -21.31
C SER A 155 28.82 -21.84 -22.70
N HIS A 156 29.28 -20.72 -23.25
CA HIS A 156 29.98 -20.68 -24.54
C HIS A 156 31.50 -20.94 -24.41
N ASP A 157 32.04 -21.02 -23.19
CA ASP A 157 33.46 -21.32 -22.94
C ASP A 157 33.75 -22.83 -22.79
N TYR A 158 32.74 -23.70 -22.97
CA TYR A 158 32.86 -25.16 -22.81
C TYR A 158 32.62 -25.98 -24.09
N ASP A 159 32.41 -25.33 -25.24
CA ASP A 159 32.40 -25.93 -26.59
C ASP A 159 33.61 -25.43 -27.40
#